data_AF-A0A0R2D0G0-F1
#
_entry.id   AF-A0A0R2D0G0-F1
#
_cell.length_a   1.000
_cell.length_b   1.000
_cell.length_c   1.000
_cell.angle_alpha   90.00
_cell.angle_beta   90.00
_cell.angle_gamma   90.00
#
_symmetry.space_group_name_H-M   'P 1'
#
loop_
_entity.id
_entity.type
_entity.pdbx_description
1 polymer ?
#
loop_
_entity_poly.entity_id
_entity_poly.type
_entity_poly.pdbx_seq_one_letter_code
_entity_poly.pdbx_strand_id
1 'polypeptide(L)'
;MTIQEQILNAIQRFDTIIIHRHKRPDPDAVGSQMGLAEILKTSFPAKKIYTVGKQYASFEWLGVTDEIDDDVYQDALVIVVDTANQPRVDDDRYLNGKMLIKIDHHPNDDQFGDLMWVDELASSTSELIGDFCFQLKEQLLMTSNAARLLYAGIVGDTGRFKYPATTPKTFAITAKLTEYDFDASAINQHEDEINLPLAHLAAYTYDNLVINDNGAAHLILTNAALEPFNLGDESTSSIVPLPGNLKEVTSWAILVEQKEGDYRIRLRSKGPAINELAKQYGGGGHPLASGAVLSDEKEIPEFLANLDKVVDKYHATR
;
A
#
# COMPACT_ATOMS: atom_id res chain seq x y z
N MET A 1 6.12 -13.95 -26.08
CA MET A 1 6.53 -12.68 -25.46
C MET A 1 5.79 -12.56 -24.15
N THR A 2 6.49 -12.51 -23.02
CA THR A 2 5.88 -12.38 -21.69
C THR A 2 5.18 -11.01 -21.56
N ILE A 3 4.33 -10.83 -20.56
CA ILE A 3 3.70 -9.52 -20.33
C ILE A 3 4.75 -8.43 -20.02
N GLN A 4 5.79 -8.81 -19.28
CA GLN A 4 6.94 -7.96 -18.97
C GLN A 4 7.66 -7.50 -20.25
N GLU A 5 7.93 -8.41 -21.18
CA GLU A 5 8.53 -8.05 -22.48
C GLU A 5 7.63 -7.12 -23.30
N GLN A 6 6.31 -7.31 -23.26
CA GLN A 6 5.35 -6.40 -23.91
C GLN A 6 5.37 -5.00 -23.29
N ILE A 7 5.42 -4.92 -21.96
CA ILE A 7 5.55 -3.66 -21.21
C ILE A 7 6.87 -2.95 -21.57
N LEU A 8 7.99 -3.67 -21.59
CA LEU A 8 9.29 -3.10 -22.00
C LEU A 8 9.24 -2.56 -23.44
N ASN A 9 8.63 -3.30 -24.37
CA ASN A 9 8.49 -2.84 -25.75
C ASN A 9 7.63 -1.56 -25.86
N ALA A 10 6.57 -1.45 -25.06
CA ALA A 10 5.79 -0.21 -24.98
C ALA A 10 6.66 0.94 -24.44
N ILE A 11 7.35 0.74 -23.31
CA ILE A 11 8.28 1.72 -22.72
C ILE A 11 9.32 2.20 -23.73
N GLN A 12 9.90 1.29 -24.53
CA GLN A 12 10.89 1.65 -25.54
C GLN A 12 10.28 2.50 -26.68
N ARG A 13 9.03 2.25 -27.05
CA ARG A 13 8.33 2.95 -28.14
C ARG A 13 7.91 4.38 -27.81
N PHE A 14 7.55 4.67 -26.56
CA PHE A 14 7.03 5.98 -26.16
C PHE A 14 8.14 6.90 -25.63
N ASP A 15 8.18 8.15 -26.09
CA ASP A 15 9.18 9.13 -25.64
C ASP A 15 8.83 9.82 -24.33
N THR A 16 7.53 9.85 -23.98
CA THR A 16 7.03 10.39 -22.73
C THR A 16 6.31 9.29 -21.95
N ILE A 17 6.65 9.13 -20.68
CA ILE A 17 6.06 8.15 -19.77
C ILE A 17 5.62 8.87 -18.49
N ILE A 18 4.39 8.63 -18.06
CA ILE A 18 3.80 9.23 -16.86
C ILE A 18 3.37 8.10 -15.93
N ILE A 19 3.89 8.11 -14.71
CA ILE A 19 3.66 7.03 -13.74
C ILE A 19 2.73 7.55 -12.64
N HIS A 20 1.61 6.87 -12.44
CA HIS A 20 0.61 7.13 -11.41
C HIS A 20 0.62 6.02 -10.36
N ARG A 21 -0.01 6.29 -9.20
CA ARG A 21 -0.26 5.31 -8.13
C ARG A 21 -1.59 5.59 -7.44
N HIS A 22 -1.95 4.86 -6.37
CA HIS A 22 -3.23 5.07 -5.70
C HIS A 22 -3.24 6.31 -4.78
N LYS A 23 -4.40 6.96 -4.60
CA LYS A 23 -4.69 8.02 -3.62
C LYS A 23 -4.37 7.57 -2.20
N ARG A 24 -3.91 8.50 -1.35
CA ARG A 24 -3.46 8.23 0.04
C ARG A 24 -2.40 7.12 0.04
N PRO A 25 -1.23 7.39 -0.56
CA PRO A 25 -0.21 6.38 -0.81
C PRO A 25 0.35 5.83 0.49
N ASP A 26 0.93 4.64 0.39
CA ASP A 26 1.78 4.01 1.40
C ASP A 26 3.21 3.87 0.83
N PRO A 27 4.18 3.29 1.57
CA PRO A 27 5.54 3.13 1.07
C PRO A 27 5.62 2.34 -0.24
N ASP A 28 4.74 1.36 -0.51
CA ASP A 28 4.78 0.58 -1.75
C ASP A 28 4.31 1.39 -2.96
N ALA A 29 3.21 2.13 -2.81
CA ALA A 29 2.71 3.00 -3.85
C ALA A 29 3.77 4.02 -4.30
N VAL A 30 4.49 4.64 -3.35
CA VAL A 30 5.56 5.61 -3.65
C VAL A 30 6.83 4.90 -4.11
N GLY A 31 7.22 3.81 -3.46
CA GLY A 31 8.43 3.04 -3.74
C GLY A 31 8.42 2.44 -5.15
N SER A 32 7.31 1.83 -5.55
CA SER A 32 7.13 1.27 -6.89
C SER A 32 7.06 2.37 -7.97
N GLN A 33 6.36 3.47 -7.71
CA GLN A 33 6.26 4.61 -8.64
C GLN A 33 7.62 5.26 -8.87
N MET A 34 8.28 5.69 -7.79
CA MET A 34 9.55 6.42 -7.86
C MET A 34 10.68 5.49 -8.27
N GLY A 35 10.68 4.23 -7.81
CA GLY A 35 11.65 3.20 -8.20
C GLY A 35 11.59 2.89 -9.69
N LEU A 36 10.39 2.70 -10.25
CA LEU A 36 10.23 2.53 -11.69
C LEU A 36 10.71 3.78 -12.45
N ALA A 37 10.34 4.97 -12.00
CA ALA A 37 10.76 6.21 -12.64
C ALA A 37 12.29 6.35 -12.69
N GLU A 38 12.98 6.06 -11.60
CA GLU A 38 14.44 6.11 -11.50
C GLU A 38 15.10 5.10 -12.46
N ILE A 39 14.59 3.86 -12.51
CA ILE A 39 15.06 2.84 -13.46
C ILE A 39 14.89 3.34 -14.90
N LEU A 40 13.73 3.89 -15.24
CA LEU A 40 13.45 4.35 -16.60
C LEU A 40 14.27 5.59 -16.99
N LYS A 41 14.44 6.56 -16.08
CA LYS A 41 15.29 7.74 -16.29
C LYS A 41 16.75 7.32 -16.56
N THR A 42 17.24 6.33 -15.81
CA THR A 42 18.61 5.80 -15.96
C THR A 42 18.78 5.01 -17.25
N SER A 43 17.81 4.17 -17.59
CA SER A 43 17.87 3.27 -18.75
C SER A 43 17.63 3.99 -20.07
N PHE A 44 16.83 5.06 -20.05
CA PHE A 44 16.41 5.81 -21.24
C PHE A 44 16.55 7.33 -21.05
N PRO A 45 17.80 7.84 -20.94
CA PRO A 45 18.05 9.24 -20.57
C PRO A 45 17.52 10.30 -21.55
N ALA A 46 17.14 9.89 -22.78
CA ALA A 46 16.53 10.77 -23.77
C ALA A 46 15.00 10.92 -23.61
N LYS A 47 14.35 10.06 -22.81
CA LYS A 47 12.90 10.08 -22.60
C LYS A 47 12.51 11.05 -21.50
N LYS A 48 11.27 11.53 -21.55
CA LYS A 48 10.65 12.32 -20.48
C LYS A 48 9.85 11.39 -19.58
N ILE A 49 10.25 11.29 -18.31
CA ILE A 49 9.64 10.40 -17.33
C ILE A 49 9.14 11.23 -16.17
N TYR A 50 7.84 11.17 -15.89
CA TYR A 50 7.18 11.93 -14.84
C TYR A 50 6.51 11.02 -13.81
N THR A 51 6.52 11.43 -12.55
CA THR A 51 5.74 10.80 -11.47
C THR A 51 4.71 11.77 -10.95
N VAL A 52 3.42 11.43 -11.03
CA VAL A 52 2.33 12.38 -10.70
C VAL A 52 1.46 11.87 -9.55
N GLY A 53 0.61 12.76 -9.04
CA GLY A 53 -0.29 12.52 -7.92
C GLY A 53 -0.07 13.53 -6.81
N LYS A 54 -0.96 13.56 -5.81
CA LYS A 54 -0.85 14.49 -4.68
C LYS A 54 0.43 14.22 -3.86
N GLN A 55 1.26 15.23 -3.66
CA GLN A 55 2.42 15.14 -2.75
C GLN A 55 1.98 15.07 -1.28
N TYR A 56 2.71 14.27 -0.49
CA TYR A 56 2.55 14.17 0.96
C TYR A 56 3.91 14.38 1.63
N ALA A 57 3.98 15.27 2.61
CA ALA A 57 5.23 15.61 3.31
C ALA A 57 5.93 14.39 3.92
N SER A 58 5.15 13.44 4.47
CA SER A 58 5.65 12.20 5.05
C SER A 58 6.38 11.26 4.07
N PHE A 59 6.27 11.50 2.77
CA PHE A 59 6.90 10.68 1.73
C PHE A 59 7.95 11.45 0.90
N GLU A 60 8.27 12.70 1.25
CA GLU A 60 9.29 13.50 0.55
C GLU A 60 10.67 12.83 0.54
N TRP A 61 10.98 12.03 1.56
CA TRP A 61 12.22 11.25 1.65
C TRP A 61 12.30 10.09 0.64
N LEU A 62 11.16 9.65 0.08
CA LEU A 62 11.11 8.72 -1.05
C LEU A 62 11.14 9.48 -2.38
N GLY A 63 10.52 10.65 -2.45
CA GLY A 63 10.63 11.48 -3.64
C GLY A 63 9.59 12.57 -3.69
N VAL A 64 9.70 13.38 -4.74
CA VAL A 64 8.78 14.49 -5.02
C VAL A 64 8.12 14.22 -6.36
N THR A 65 6.81 14.40 -6.40
CA THR A 65 5.99 14.30 -7.61
C THR A 65 6.19 15.51 -8.51
N ASP A 66 6.07 15.30 -9.82
CA ASP A 66 6.13 16.31 -10.86
C ASP A 66 4.74 16.96 -11.05
N GLU A 67 4.73 18.27 -11.26
CA GLU A 67 3.58 18.99 -11.80
C GLU A 67 3.73 19.11 -13.32
N ILE A 68 2.73 18.61 -14.06
CA ILE A 68 2.74 18.60 -15.53
C ILE A 68 1.42 19.14 -16.09
N ASP A 69 1.52 19.79 -17.24
CA ASP A 69 0.39 20.27 -18.03
C ASP A 69 -0.37 19.10 -18.70
N ASP A 70 -1.65 19.31 -19.00
CA ASP A 70 -2.52 18.28 -19.60
C ASP A 70 -2.06 17.84 -21.00
N ASP A 71 -1.39 18.72 -21.75
CA ASP A 71 -0.90 18.43 -23.10
C ASP A 71 0.25 17.40 -23.11
N VAL A 72 0.97 17.27 -22.00
CA VAL A 72 2.03 16.25 -21.81
C VAL A 72 1.48 14.83 -21.96
N TYR A 73 0.19 14.60 -21.67
CA TYR A 73 -0.45 13.28 -21.82
C TYR A 73 -0.71 12.87 -23.27
N GLN A 74 -0.84 13.81 -24.22
CA GLN A 74 -1.43 13.54 -25.54
C GLN A 74 -0.77 12.41 -26.32
N ASP A 75 0.55 12.21 -26.18
CA ASP A 75 1.32 11.15 -26.82
C ASP A 75 2.12 10.30 -25.82
N ALA A 76 1.73 10.31 -24.54
CA ALA A 76 2.42 9.60 -23.46
C ALA A 76 1.94 8.16 -23.30
N LEU A 77 2.86 7.32 -22.81
CA LEU A 77 2.52 6.07 -22.12
C LEU A 77 2.19 6.39 -20.67
N VAL A 78 1.01 5.98 -20.21
CA VAL A 78 0.64 6.05 -18.80
C VAL A 78 0.84 4.68 -18.16
N ILE A 79 1.51 4.66 -17.00
CA ILE A 79 1.68 3.46 -16.18
C ILE A 79 1.07 3.73 -14.82
N VAL A 80 0.05 2.97 -14.44
CA VAL A 80 -0.52 2.99 -13.10
C VAL A 80 0.06 1.82 -12.33
N VAL A 81 0.80 2.13 -11.26
CA VAL A 81 1.34 1.11 -10.34
C VAL A 81 0.49 1.05 -9.08
N ASP A 82 0.46 -0.13 -8.45
CA ASP A 82 -0.08 -0.33 -7.11
C ASP A 82 -1.47 0.29 -6.92
N THR A 83 -2.43 -0.08 -7.78
CA THR A 83 -3.78 0.48 -7.72
C THR A 83 -4.82 -0.53 -8.18
N ALA A 84 -5.48 -1.16 -7.21
CA ALA A 84 -6.50 -2.17 -7.46
C ALA A 84 -7.67 -1.66 -8.32
N ASN A 85 -8.20 -0.47 -7.99
CA ASN A 85 -9.44 0.07 -8.56
C ASN A 85 -9.25 1.48 -9.13
N GLN A 86 -9.81 1.74 -10.31
CA GLN A 86 -9.74 2.99 -11.05
C GLN A 86 -10.11 4.24 -10.22
N PRO A 87 -11.17 4.24 -9.39
CA PRO A 87 -11.50 5.43 -8.58
C PRO A 87 -10.41 5.83 -7.57
N ARG A 88 -9.50 4.89 -7.24
CA ARG A 88 -8.37 5.13 -6.34
C ARG A 88 -7.14 5.67 -7.07
N VAL A 89 -7.07 5.73 -8.40
CA VAL A 89 -5.90 6.35 -9.07
C VAL A 89 -5.76 7.80 -8.60
N ASP A 90 -4.55 8.19 -8.20
CA ASP A 90 -4.23 9.58 -7.90
C ASP A 90 -3.87 10.30 -9.20
N ASP A 91 -4.51 11.45 -9.42
CA ASP A 91 -4.65 12.15 -10.69
C ASP A 91 -5.58 11.45 -11.72
N ASP A 92 -6.75 12.04 -11.93
CA ASP A 92 -7.81 11.49 -12.79
C ASP A 92 -7.47 11.58 -14.30
N ARG A 93 -6.34 12.21 -14.68
CA ARG A 93 -5.87 12.34 -16.07
C ARG A 93 -5.21 11.07 -16.60
N TYR A 94 -5.10 9.99 -15.81
CA TYR A 94 -4.45 8.74 -16.21
C TYR A 94 -5.01 8.10 -17.50
N LEU A 95 -6.26 8.43 -17.88
CA LEU A 95 -6.90 7.97 -19.12
C LEU A 95 -6.54 8.80 -20.36
N ASN A 96 -5.83 9.92 -20.21
CA ASN A 96 -5.55 10.87 -21.30
C ASN A 96 -4.33 10.46 -22.15
N GLY A 97 -3.61 9.41 -21.75
CA GLY A 97 -2.48 8.85 -22.48
C GLY A 97 -2.87 8.15 -23.79
N LYS A 98 -1.88 7.87 -24.64
CA LYS A 98 -2.06 7.03 -25.85
C LYS A 98 -2.17 5.54 -25.54
N MET A 99 -1.62 5.13 -24.42
CA MET A 99 -1.62 3.75 -23.94
C MET A 99 -1.57 3.77 -22.42
N LEU A 100 -2.26 2.82 -21.80
CA LEU A 100 -2.34 2.65 -20.35
C LEU A 100 -1.84 1.26 -19.96
N ILE A 101 -0.96 1.19 -18.96
CA ILE A 101 -0.46 -0.05 -18.39
C ILE A 101 -0.80 -0.10 -16.89
N LYS A 102 -1.32 -1.22 -16.41
CA LYS A 102 -1.49 -1.52 -14.99
C LYS A 102 -0.40 -2.50 -14.52
N ILE A 103 0.29 -2.18 -13.44
CA ILE A 103 1.19 -3.11 -12.72
C ILE A 103 0.76 -3.14 -11.26
N ASP A 104 0.34 -4.29 -10.76
CA ASP A 104 -0.31 -4.37 -9.45
C ASP A 104 -0.17 -5.74 -8.81
N HIS A 105 -0.29 -5.81 -7.49
CA HIS A 105 -0.27 -7.07 -6.71
C HIS A 105 -1.61 -7.35 -6.00
N HIS A 106 -2.60 -6.46 -6.12
CA HIS A 106 -3.93 -6.65 -5.55
C HIS A 106 -4.81 -7.61 -6.38
N PRO A 107 -5.89 -8.16 -5.79
CA PRO A 107 -6.91 -8.88 -6.55
C PRO A 107 -7.43 -8.06 -7.74
N ASN A 108 -7.49 -8.68 -8.91
CA ASN A 108 -7.81 -7.98 -10.15
C ASN A 108 -9.32 -7.87 -10.44
N ASP A 109 -10.09 -7.43 -9.42
CA ASP A 109 -11.55 -7.28 -9.51
C ASP A 109 -11.96 -6.12 -10.46
N ASP A 110 -11.17 -5.05 -10.52
CA ASP A 110 -11.32 -3.93 -11.47
C ASP A 110 -10.17 -3.92 -12.50
N GLN A 111 -10.49 -4.33 -13.72
CA GLN A 111 -9.55 -4.50 -14.82
C GLN A 111 -9.49 -3.24 -15.69
N PHE A 112 -8.30 -2.64 -15.80
CA PHE A 112 -8.07 -1.43 -16.60
C PHE A 112 -6.65 -1.41 -17.17
N GLY A 113 -6.49 -0.72 -18.31
CA GLY A 113 -5.24 -0.65 -19.07
C GLY A 113 -5.21 -1.57 -20.29
N ASP A 114 -4.46 -1.17 -21.31
CA ASP A 114 -4.21 -1.92 -22.53
C ASP A 114 -3.31 -3.15 -22.26
N LEU A 115 -2.37 -3.01 -21.32
CA LEU A 115 -1.60 -4.12 -20.76
C LEU A 115 -1.76 -4.16 -19.25
N MET A 116 -1.93 -5.36 -18.70
CA MET A 116 -2.06 -5.57 -17.27
C MET A 116 -1.08 -6.65 -16.83
N TRP A 117 -0.18 -6.30 -15.93
CA TRP A 117 0.62 -7.27 -15.19
C TRP A 117 0.19 -7.26 -13.73
N VAL A 118 -0.65 -8.22 -13.38
CA VAL A 118 -1.15 -8.41 -12.02
C VAL A 118 -0.67 -9.75 -11.48
N ASP A 119 0.00 -9.75 -10.33
CA ASP A 119 0.49 -10.95 -9.64
C ASP A 119 0.14 -10.88 -8.14
N GLU A 120 -0.98 -11.51 -7.80
CA GLU A 120 -1.51 -11.57 -6.42
C GLU A 120 -0.62 -12.31 -5.43
N LEU A 121 0.40 -13.04 -5.92
CA LEU A 121 1.36 -13.75 -5.07
C LEU A 121 2.59 -12.90 -4.72
N ALA A 122 2.76 -11.74 -5.35
CA ALA A 122 3.84 -10.83 -5.02
C ALA A 122 3.56 -10.10 -3.70
N SER A 123 4.62 -9.92 -2.91
CA SER A 123 4.47 -9.26 -1.60
C SER A 123 4.08 -7.79 -1.71
N SER A 124 4.42 -7.15 -2.82
CA SER A 124 4.28 -5.73 -3.08
C SER A 124 4.48 -5.46 -4.58
N THR A 125 3.98 -4.33 -5.07
CA THR A 125 4.28 -3.84 -6.42
C THR A 125 5.77 -3.49 -6.55
N SER A 126 6.43 -3.05 -5.48
CA SER A 126 7.88 -2.84 -5.45
C SER A 126 8.68 -4.13 -5.69
N GLU A 127 8.21 -5.28 -5.20
CA GLU A 127 8.79 -6.58 -5.56
C GLU A 127 8.67 -6.85 -7.07
N LEU A 128 7.52 -6.53 -7.67
CA LEU A 128 7.32 -6.67 -9.12
C LEU A 128 8.28 -5.79 -9.91
N ILE A 129 8.41 -4.51 -9.56
CA ILE A 129 9.32 -3.60 -10.26
C ILE A 129 10.79 -4.02 -10.11
N GLY A 130 11.19 -4.48 -8.91
CA GLY A 130 12.53 -5.03 -8.70
C GLY A 130 12.81 -6.27 -9.55
N ASP A 131 11.88 -7.23 -9.55
CA ASP A 131 11.97 -8.45 -10.37
C ASP A 131 11.99 -8.12 -11.87
N PHE A 132 11.17 -7.16 -12.32
CA PHE A 132 11.14 -6.66 -13.69
C PHE A 132 12.50 -6.16 -14.15
N CYS A 133 13.14 -5.30 -13.35
CA CYS A 133 14.45 -4.77 -13.66
C CYS A 133 15.52 -5.88 -13.69
N PHE A 134 15.50 -6.81 -12.75
CA PHE A 134 16.50 -7.87 -12.69
C PHE A 134 16.34 -8.92 -13.79
N GLN A 135 15.12 -9.21 -14.22
CA GLN A 135 14.86 -10.12 -15.35
C GLN A 135 15.29 -9.52 -16.68
N LEU A 136 15.15 -8.20 -16.85
CA LEU A 136 15.45 -7.46 -18.08
C LEU A 136 16.69 -6.56 -17.94
N LYS A 137 17.67 -6.99 -17.14
CA LYS A 137 18.87 -6.22 -16.77
C LYS A 137 19.76 -5.78 -17.95
N GLU A 138 19.60 -6.40 -19.11
CA GLU A 138 20.30 -6.01 -20.34
C GLU A 138 19.70 -4.74 -20.97
N GLN A 139 18.48 -4.35 -20.57
CA GLN A 139 17.77 -3.16 -21.04
C GLN A 139 17.38 -2.19 -19.92
N LEU A 140 17.29 -2.67 -18.69
CA LEU A 140 16.91 -1.89 -17.51
C LEU A 140 18.05 -1.84 -16.49
N LEU A 141 18.36 -0.64 -16.04
CA LEU A 141 19.46 -0.35 -15.14
C LEU A 141 18.94 0.05 -13.77
N MET A 142 19.30 -0.74 -12.76
CA MET A 142 19.05 -0.43 -11.35
C MET A 142 20.12 0.54 -10.84
N THR A 143 19.70 1.60 -10.15
CA THR A 143 20.59 2.50 -9.40
C THR A 143 20.46 2.25 -7.90
N SER A 144 21.40 2.75 -7.10
CA SER A 144 21.26 2.68 -5.64
C SER A 144 20.02 3.40 -5.13
N ASN A 145 19.62 4.51 -5.77
CA ASN A 145 18.39 5.20 -5.40
C ASN A 145 17.15 4.38 -5.77
N ALA A 146 17.09 3.75 -6.95
CA ALA A 146 16.00 2.86 -7.31
C ALA A 146 15.90 1.69 -6.32
N ALA A 147 17.04 1.08 -5.98
CA ALA A 147 17.07 -0.04 -5.05
C ALA A 147 16.60 0.37 -3.65
N ARG A 148 16.99 1.55 -3.16
CA ARG A 148 16.52 2.16 -1.91
C ARG A 148 14.99 2.33 -1.89
N LEU A 149 14.42 2.84 -2.97
CA LEU A 149 12.98 3.11 -3.09
C LEU A 149 12.16 1.82 -3.10
N LEU A 150 12.59 0.85 -3.89
CA LEU A 150 11.93 -0.46 -3.97
C LEU A 150 12.08 -1.24 -2.66
N TYR A 151 13.22 -1.11 -1.98
CA TYR A 151 13.42 -1.72 -0.66
C TYR A 151 12.42 -1.14 0.37
N ALA A 152 12.25 0.17 0.41
CA ALA A 152 11.27 0.81 1.29
C ALA A 152 9.84 0.29 1.02
N GLY A 153 9.43 0.24 -0.24
CA GLY A 153 8.12 -0.31 -0.60
C GLY A 153 7.91 -1.76 -0.15
N ILE A 154 8.90 -2.63 -0.36
CA ILE A 154 8.84 -4.03 0.11
C ILE A 154 8.77 -4.10 1.64
N VAL A 155 9.57 -3.31 2.36
CA VAL A 155 9.56 -3.30 3.83
C VAL A 155 8.21 -2.83 4.36
N GLY A 156 7.68 -1.73 3.83
CA GLY A 156 6.41 -1.17 4.24
C GLY A 156 5.26 -2.17 4.09
N ASP A 157 5.14 -2.80 2.93
CA ASP A 157 3.99 -3.67 2.65
C ASP A 157 4.10 -5.07 3.28
N THR A 158 5.33 -5.54 3.54
CA THR A 158 5.56 -6.80 4.27
C THR A 158 5.56 -6.62 5.79
N GLY A 159 5.47 -5.38 6.29
CA GLY A 159 5.67 -5.08 7.71
C GLY A 159 7.03 -5.58 8.19
N ARG A 160 8.07 -5.32 7.41
CA ARG A 160 9.44 -5.84 7.60
C ARG A 160 9.48 -7.36 7.67
N PHE A 161 8.93 -7.99 6.63
CA PHE A 161 8.91 -9.45 6.43
C PHE A 161 8.08 -10.22 7.48
N LYS A 162 7.24 -9.52 8.25
CA LYS A 162 6.37 -10.10 9.28
C LYS A 162 5.10 -10.69 8.70
N TYR A 163 4.55 -10.07 7.64
CA TYR A 163 3.23 -10.42 7.12
C TYR A 163 3.29 -11.64 6.18
N PRO A 164 2.20 -12.43 6.10
CA PRO A 164 2.18 -13.70 5.33
C PRO A 164 2.40 -13.56 3.83
N ALA A 165 2.26 -12.36 3.27
CA ALA A 165 2.59 -12.06 1.87
C ALA A 165 4.10 -12.20 1.57
N THR A 166 4.94 -12.28 2.60
CA THR A 166 6.38 -12.49 2.44
C THR A 166 6.68 -13.90 1.93
N THR A 167 7.33 -14.01 0.78
CA THR A 167 7.68 -15.29 0.14
C THR A 167 9.21 -15.47 0.01
N PRO A 168 9.69 -16.67 -0.37
CA PRO A 168 11.10 -16.84 -0.75
C PRO A 168 11.54 -15.90 -1.89
N LYS A 169 10.63 -15.54 -2.80
CA LYS A 169 10.90 -14.57 -3.88
C LYS A 169 11.14 -13.17 -3.30
N THR A 170 10.33 -12.74 -2.34
CA THR A 170 10.48 -11.47 -1.62
C THR A 170 11.89 -11.33 -1.03
N PHE A 171 12.37 -12.36 -0.32
CA PHE A 171 13.73 -12.36 0.22
C PHE A 171 14.80 -12.35 -0.86
N ALA A 172 14.62 -13.09 -1.96
CA ALA A 172 15.59 -13.13 -3.05
C ALA A 172 15.71 -11.77 -3.78
N ILE A 173 14.59 -11.08 -4.00
CA ILE A 173 14.59 -9.73 -4.59
C ILE A 173 15.22 -8.74 -3.61
N THR A 174 14.81 -8.75 -2.35
CA THR A 174 15.36 -7.88 -1.30
C THR A 174 16.88 -8.05 -1.17
N ALA A 175 17.37 -9.29 -1.17
CA ALA A 175 18.81 -9.57 -1.08
C ALA A 175 19.59 -8.89 -2.22
N LYS A 176 19.08 -8.97 -3.46
CA LYS A 176 19.69 -8.29 -4.61
C LYS A 176 19.63 -6.77 -4.50
N LEU A 177 18.52 -6.22 -3.99
CA LEU A 177 18.43 -4.77 -3.78
C LEU A 177 19.49 -4.31 -2.77
N THR A 178 19.69 -5.05 -1.68
CA THR A 178 20.68 -4.72 -0.65
C THR A 178 22.14 -4.87 -1.08
N GLU A 179 22.43 -5.33 -2.30
CA GLU A 179 23.78 -5.28 -2.88
C GLU A 179 24.17 -3.87 -3.35
N TYR A 180 23.20 -2.94 -3.45
CA TYR A 180 23.41 -1.55 -3.86
C TYR A 180 23.73 -0.64 -2.67
N ASP A 181 24.31 0.52 -2.95
CA ASP A 181 24.81 1.46 -1.94
C ASP A 181 23.68 2.32 -1.35
N PHE A 182 22.95 1.77 -0.37
CA PHE A 182 22.02 2.49 0.49
C PHE A 182 21.98 1.89 1.90
N ASP A 183 21.56 2.69 2.89
CA ASP A 183 21.44 2.24 4.28
C ASP A 183 20.04 1.68 4.57
N ALA A 184 19.91 0.36 4.51
CA ALA A 184 18.67 -0.33 4.86
C ALA A 184 18.23 -0.08 6.32
N SER A 185 19.18 0.10 7.25
CA SER A 185 18.86 0.39 8.65
C SER A 185 18.25 1.79 8.78
N ALA A 186 18.77 2.78 8.04
CA ALA A 186 18.22 4.13 8.04
C ALA A 186 16.79 4.16 7.48
N ILE A 187 16.51 3.39 6.41
CA ILE A 187 15.14 3.27 5.86
C ILE A 187 14.20 2.67 6.91
N ASN A 188 14.59 1.54 7.51
CA ASN A 188 13.78 0.88 8.53
C ASN A 188 13.51 1.81 9.73
N GLN A 189 14.54 2.54 10.17
CA GLN A 189 14.41 3.51 11.26
C GLN A 189 13.42 4.61 10.89
N HIS A 190 13.53 5.16 9.67
CA HIS A 190 12.64 6.23 9.22
C HIS A 190 11.19 5.78 9.09
N GLU A 191 10.93 4.55 8.64
CA GLU A 191 9.56 4.00 8.61
C GLU A 191 8.98 3.72 10.00
N ASP A 192 9.82 3.45 11.01
CA ASP A 192 9.39 3.22 12.39
C ASP A 192 9.29 4.50 13.23
N GLU A 193 9.85 5.62 12.75
CA GLU A 193 9.86 6.88 13.48
C GLU A 193 8.43 7.40 13.71
N ILE A 194 8.10 7.61 14.98
CA ILE A 194 6.86 8.25 15.40
C ILE A 194 7.18 9.41 16.34
N ASN A 195 6.31 10.41 16.32
CA ASN A 195 6.41 11.52 17.27
C ASN A 195 5.75 11.16 18.62
N LEU A 196 5.96 12.01 19.62
CA LEU A 196 5.45 11.78 20.98
C LEU A 196 3.91 11.71 21.06
N PRO A 197 3.13 12.56 20.35
CA PRO A 197 1.67 12.38 20.22
C PRO A 197 1.25 10.97 19.79
N LEU A 198 1.87 10.43 18.73
CA LEU A 198 1.60 9.08 18.26
C LEU A 198 2.01 8.02 19.28
N ALA A 199 3.12 8.21 19.99
CA ALA A 199 3.53 7.30 21.05
C ALA A 199 2.49 7.24 22.19
N HIS A 200 1.90 8.38 22.57
CA HIS A 200 0.81 8.40 23.54
C HIS A 200 -0.47 7.74 23.01
N LEU A 201 -0.80 7.94 21.73
CA LEU A 201 -1.93 7.25 21.10
C LEU A 201 -1.70 5.73 21.04
N ALA A 202 -0.46 5.28 20.83
CA ALA A 202 -0.09 3.87 20.89
C ALA A 202 -0.29 3.29 22.30
N ALA A 203 0.11 4.02 23.35
CA ALA A 203 -0.17 3.62 24.73
C ALA A 203 -1.68 3.54 25.00
N TYR A 204 -2.44 4.57 24.60
CA TYR A 204 -3.89 4.58 24.71
C TYR A 204 -4.54 3.41 23.98
N THR A 205 -4.02 3.05 22.81
CA THR A 205 -4.49 1.89 22.04
C THR A 205 -4.40 0.61 22.86
N TYR A 206 -3.27 0.37 23.53
CA TYR A 206 -3.11 -0.81 24.38
C TYR A 206 -3.99 -0.78 25.63
N ASP A 207 -4.16 0.38 26.26
CA ASP A 207 -4.95 0.54 27.48
C ASP A 207 -6.46 0.38 27.25
N ASN A 208 -6.95 0.70 26.04
CA ASN A 208 -8.38 0.74 25.72
C ASN A 208 -8.82 -0.33 24.71
N LEU A 209 -7.92 -1.23 24.29
CA LEU A 209 -8.27 -2.33 23.41
C LEU A 209 -9.19 -3.30 24.14
N VAL A 210 -10.35 -3.58 23.54
CA VAL A 210 -11.26 -4.61 24.04
C VAL A 210 -11.01 -5.89 23.27
N ILE A 211 -10.74 -7.00 23.98
CA ILE A 211 -10.48 -8.33 23.40
C ILE A 211 -11.50 -9.29 24.00
N ASN A 212 -12.20 -10.05 23.16
CA ASN A 212 -13.12 -11.09 23.62
C ASN A 212 -12.43 -12.46 23.74
N ASP A 213 -13.14 -13.44 24.29
CA ASP A 213 -12.59 -14.78 24.56
C ASP A 213 -12.14 -15.53 23.30
N ASN A 214 -12.72 -15.24 22.14
CA ASN A 214 -12.34 -15.84 20.86
C ASN A 214 -11.10 -15.16 20.23
N GLY A 215 -10.71 -13.99 20.74
CA GLY A 215 -9.58 -13.19 20.23
C GLY A 215 -9.97 -12.22 19.11
N ALA A 216 -11.26 -11.89 18.96
CA ALA A 216 -11.67 -10.71 18.21
C ALA A 216 -11.46 -9.47 19.09
N ALA A 217 -10.73 -8.48 18.56
CA ALA A 217 -10.41 -7.26 19.28
C ALA A 217 -10.91 -6.00 18.57
N HIS A 218 -11.18 -4.95 19.33
CA HIS A 218 -11.53 -3.67 18.74
C HIS A 218 -11.10 -2.48 19.60
N LEU A 219 -10.92 -1.35 18.92
CA LEU A 219 -10.77 -0.04 19.52
C LEU A 219 -11.66 0.94 18.75
N ILE A 220 -12.45 1.72 19.48
CA ILE A 220 -13.27 2.80 18.91
C ILE A 220 -12.62 4.12 19.30
N LEU A 221 -12.28 4.92 18.28
CA LEU A 221 -11.65 6.22 18.43
C LEU A 221 -12.66 7.29 18.02
N THR A 222 -13.31 7.87 19.01
CA THR A 222 -14.17 9.04 18.82
C THR A 222 -13.34 10.30 18.62
N ASN A 223 -13.95 11.35 18.06
CA ASN A 223 -13.32 12.66 17.94
C ASN A 223 -12.88 13.20 19.31
N ALA A 224 -13.70 12.99 20.35
CA ALA A 224 -13.38 13.37 21.73
C ALA A 224 -12.23 12.55 22.33
N ALA A 225 -12.10 11.26 21.98
CA ALA A 225 -10.97 10.45 22.41
C ALA A 225 -9.66 10.88 21.74
N LEU A 226 -9.73 11.36 20.49
CA LEU A 226 -8.55 11.78 19.71
C LEU A 226 -8.07 13.20 20.03
N GLU A 227 -8.97 14.09 20.43
CA GLU A 227 -8.67 15.51 20.71
C GLU A 227 -7.43 15.72 21.61
N PRO A 228 -7.28 15.01 22.75
CA PRO A 228 -6.18 15.28 23.68
C PRO A 228 -4.79 14.97 23.12
N PHE A 229 -4.68 14.12 22.09
CA PHE A 229 -3.39 13.76 21.51
C PHE A 229 -2.84 14.86 20.59
N ASN A 230 -3.68 15.75 20.07
CA ASN A 230 -3.28 16.81 19.14
C ASN A 230 -2.39 16.29 17.99
N LEU A 231 -2.93 15.35 17.22
CA LEU A 231 -2.18 14.58 16.21
C LEU A 231 -1.64 15.44 15.05
N GLY A 232 -2.17 16.65 14.82
CA GLY A 232 -1.75 17.46 13.67
C GLY A 232 -1.98 16.73 12.35
N ASP A 233 -0.93 16.61 11.54
CA ASP A 233 -0.96 15.88 10.26
C ASP A 233 -0.77 14.36 10.41
N GLU A 234 -0.53 13.87 11.64
CA GLU A 234 -0.33 12.45 11.89
C GLU A 234 -1.61 11.65 11.66
N SER A 235 -1.43 10.44 11.13
CA SER A 235 -2.52 9.52 10.83
C SER A 235 -2.66 8.45 11.90
N THR A 236 -3.90 8.11 12.24
CA THR A 236 -4.25 6.94 13.09
C THR A 236 -3.91 5.59 12.43
N SER A 237 -3.30 5.58 11.24
CA SER A 237 -2.82 4.37 10.57
C SER A 237 -1.72 3.64 11.34
N SER A 238 -0.87 4.38 12.07
CA SER A 238 0.29 3.83 12.78
C SER A 238 -0.08 2.89 13.91
N ILE A 239 -1.25 3.08 14.52
CA ILE A 239 -1.73 2.21 15.62
C ILE A 239 -2.44 0.95 15.14
N VAL A 240 -2.81 0.89 13.85
CA VAL A 240 -3.57 -0.24 13.29
C VAL A 240 -2.85 -1.57 13.45
N PRO A 241 -1.52 -1.69 13.29
CA PRO A 241 -0.84 -2.97 13.47
C PRO A 241 -0.69 -3.40 14.95
N LEU A 242 -0.86 -2.50 15.92
CA LEU A 242 -0.47 -2.72 17.33
C LEU A 242 -1.19 -3.89 18.02
N PRO A 243 -2.52 -4.10 17.85
CA PRO A 243 -3.20 -5.26 18.43
C PRO A 243 -2.63 -6.59 17.94
N GLY A 244 -2.05 -6.61 16.73
CA GLY A 244 -1.38 -7.78 16.17
C GLY A 244 -0.16 -8.26 16.97
N ASN A 245 0.35 -7.49 17.93
CA ASN A 245 1.46 -7.90 18.80
C ASN A 245 1.01 -8.71 20.02
N LEU A 246 -0.27 -8.66 20.39
CA LEU A 246 -0.81 -9.34 21.57
C LEU A 246 -1.14 -10.80 21.24
N LYS A 247 -0.84 -11.75 22.13
CA LYS A 247 -1.02 -13.19 21.87
C LYS A 247 -2.49 -13.58 21.79
N GLU A 248 -3.32 -12.85 22.51
CA GLU A 248 -4.75 -13.03 22.69
C GLU A 248 -5.54 -12.60 21.45
N VAL A 249 -4.97 -11.73 20.60
CA VAL A 249 -5.64 -11.18 19.42
C VAL A 249 -5.43 -12.09 18.20
N THR A 250 -6.54 -12.45 17.54
CA THR A 250 -6.57 -13.16 16.25
C THR A 250 -6.93 -12.21 15.10
N SER A 251 -8.01 -11.45 15.24
CA SER A 251 -8.44 -10.43 14.26
C SER A 251 -8.92 -9.20 14.99
N TRP A 252 -8.76 -8.03 14.38
CA TRP A 252 -9.13 -6.80 15.05
C TRP A 252 -9.59 -5.70 14.10
N ALA A 253 -10.36 -4.78 14.68
CA ALA A 253 -10.88 -3.60 14.01
C ALA A 253 -10.51 -2.32 14.80
N ILE A 254 -9.92 -1.35 14.11
CA ILE A 254 -9.83 0.03 14.62
C ILE A 254 -10.91 0.83 13.91
N LEU A 255 -11.87 1.35 14.67
CA LEU A 255 -12.98 2.17 14.17
C LEU A 255 -12.68 3.63 14.50
N VAL A 256 -12.62 4.48 13.49
CA VAL A 256 -12.31 5.92 13.67
C VAL A 256 -13.51 6.73 13.24
N GLU A 257 -14.09 7.47 14.18
CA GLU A 257 -15.18 8.41 13.92
C GLU A 257 -14.72 9.49 12.93
N GLN A 258 -15.52 9.73 11.90
CA GLN A 258 -15.30 10.79 10.93
C GLN A 258 -16.16 12.02 11.28
N LYS A 259 -15.96 13.14 10.57
CA LYS A 259 -16.68 14.39 10.85
C LYS A 259 -18.19 14.30 10.61
N GLU A 260 -18.63 13.40 9.73
CA GLU A 260 -20.04 13.26 9.35
C GLU A 260 -20.79 12.26 10.25
N GLY A 261 -20.11 11.69 11.26
CA GLY A 261 -20.67 10.71 12.20
C GLY A 261 -20.57 9.25 11.71
N ASP A 262 -20.06 9.04 10.49
CA ASP A 262 -19.69 7.72 9.97
C ASP A 262 -18.37 7.23 10.60
N TYR A 263 -18.13 5.92 10.52
CA TYR A 263 -16.93 5.29 11.07
C TYR A 263 -16.13 4.61 9.98
N ARG A 264 -14.88 5.05 9.82
CA ARG A 264 -13.91 4.34 8.98
C ARG A 264 -13.33 3.17 9.77
N ILE A 265 -13.50 1.96 9.25
CA ILE A 265 -12.97 0.75 9.87
C ILE A 265 -11.69 0.32 9.16
N ARG A 266 -10.69 -0.03 9.95
CA ARG A 266 -9.47 -0.70 9.48
C ARG A 266 -9.40 -2.09 10.12
N LEU A 267 -9.55 -3.12 9.30
CA LEU A 267 -9.52 -4.53 9.68
C LEU A 267 -8.14 -5.12 9.44
N ARG A 268 -7.72 -5.98 10.38
CA ARG A 268 -6.51 -6.79 10.27
C ARG A 268 -6.72 -8.16 10.89
N SER A 269 -5.93 -9.13 10.46
CA SER A 269 -6.04 -10.50 10.92
C SER A 269 -4.70 -11.23 10.88
N LYS A 270 -4.47 -12.15 11.82
CA LYS A 270 -3.33 -13.07 11.81
C LYS A 270 -3.59 -14.37 11.07
N GLY A 271 -4.81 -14.59 10.59
CA GLY A 271 -5.22 -15.90 10.10
C GLY A 271 -6.50 -15.88 9.26
N PRO A 272 -7.68 -15.68 9.86
CA PRO A 272 -8.91 -15.72 9.10
C PRO A 272 -8.99 -14.58 8.09
N ALA A 273 -9.55 -14.90 6.92
CA ALA A 273 -9.85 -13.91 5.91
C ALA A 273 -10.96 -12.96 6.38
N ILE A 274 -10.71 -11.64 6.32
CA ILE A 274 -11.62 -10.57 6.76
C ILE A 274 -12.08 -9.65 5.61
N ASN A 275 -11.60 -9.89 4.38
CA ASN A 275 -12.00 -9.13 3.19
C ASN A 275 -13.48 -9.33 2.83
N GLU A 276 -14.01 -10.54 2.97
CA GLU A 276 -15.44 -10.81 2.75
C GLU A 276 -16.33 -10.16 3.80
N LEU A 277 -15.85 -10.04 5.05
CA LEU A 277 -16.53 -9.22 6.07
C LEU A 277 -16.52 -7.75 5.64
N ALA A 278 -15.37 -7.22 5.22
CA ALA A 278 -15.29 -5.83 4.79
C ALA A 278 -16.24 -5.51 3.62
N LYS A 279 -16.36 -6.40 2.63
CA LYS A 279 -17.28 -6.26 1.48
C LYS A 279 -18.75 -6.15 1.90
N GLN A 280 -19.16 -6.82 2.98
CA GLN A 280 -20.54 -6.72 3.49
C GLN A 280 -20.89 -5.31 3.97
N TYR A 281 -19.88 -4.52 4.35
CA TYR A 281 -20.01 -3.12 4.81
C TYR A 281 -19.44 -2.13 3.78
N GLY A 282 -19.63 -2.42 2.49
CA GLY A 282 -19.23 -1.53 1.38
C GLY A 282 -17.72 -1.34 1.23
N GLY A 283 -16.91 -2.18 1.88
CA GLY A 283 -15.46 -2.12 1.89
C GLY A 283 -14.79 -3.17 1.00
N GLY A 284 -13.54 -3.48 1.32
CA GLY A 284 -12.73 -4.48 0.63
C GLY A 284 -11.25 -4.41 0.99
N GLY A 285 -10.43 -5.22 0.32
CA GLY A 285 -8.99 -5.28 0.50
C GLY A 285 -8.45 -6.71 0.50
N HIS A 286 -7.22 -6.86 1.00
CA HIS A 286 -6.53 -8.14 1.14
C HIS A 286 -7.19 -9.02 2.21
N PRO A 287 -7.10 -10.36 2.10
CA PRO A 287 -7.68 -11.29 3.07
C PRO A 287 -7.32 -10.97 4.52
N LEU A 288 -6.12 -10.45 4.80
CA LEU A 288 -5.66 -10.16 6.17
C LEU A 288 -5.59 -8.66 6.50
N ALA A 289 -5.91 -7.80 5.55
CA ALA A 289 -5.87 -6.34 5.70
C ALA A 289 -6.92 -5.70 4.78
N SER A 290 -8.03 -5.25 5.36
CA SER A 290 -9.13 -4.63 4.61
C SER A 290 -9.65 -3.38 5.33
N GLY A 291 -10.46 -2.60 4.64
CA GLY A 291 -11.16 -1.45 5.20
C GLY A 291 -12.64 -1.46 4.83
N ALA A 292 -13.47 -0.84 5.67
CA ALA A 292 -14.89 -0.67 5.46
C ALA A 292 -15.37 0.66 6.06
N VAL A 293 -16.64 1.00 5.86
CA VAL A 293 -17.28 2.19 6.44
C VAL A 293 -18.61 1.79 7.05
N LEU A 294 -18.90 2.24 8.27
CA LEU A 294 -20.24 2.19 8.88
C LEU A 294 -20.86 3.57 8.82
N SER A 295 -22.16 3.65 8.51
CA SER A 295 -22.82 4.94 8.37
C SER A 295 -23.23 5.57 9.70
N ASP A 296 -23.38 4.76 10.75
CA ASP A 296 -23.85 5.18 12.08
C ASP A 296 -23.22 4.30 13.19
N GLU A 297 -23.00 4.89 14.36
CA GLU A 297 -22.51 4.20 15.56
C GLU A 297 -23.34 2.96 15.94
N LYS A 298 -24.64 2.97 15.65
CA LYS A 298 -25.57 1.85 15.94
C LYS A 298 -25.22 0.56 15.19
N GLU A 299 -24.46 0.63 14.10
CA GLU A 299 -24.01 -0.55 13.34
C GLU A 299 -22.83 -1.27 14.01
N ILE A 300 -22.09 -0.58 14.92
CA ILE A 300 -20.86 -1.11 15.53
C ILE A 300 -21.10 -2.45 16.25
N PRO A 301 -22.14 -2.63 17.10
CA PRO A 301 -22.34 -3.90 17.79
C PRO A 301 -22.56 -5.08 16.84
N GLU A 302 -23.30 -4.88 15.76
CA GLU A 302 -23.53 -5.92 14.74
C GLU A 302 -22.24 -6.24 13.99
N PHE A 303 -21.48 -5.22 13.57
CA PHE A 303 -20.19 -5.39 12.93
C PHE A 303 -19.22 -6.22 13.80
N LEU A 304 -19.11 -5.87 15.09
CA LEU A 304 -18.22 -6.56 16.03
C LEU A 304 -18.67 -8.01 16.29
N ALA A 305 -19.98 -8.27 16.37
CA ALA A 305 -20.50 -9.63 16.46
C ALA A 305 -20.19 -10.46 15.21
N ASN A 306 -20.17 -9.85 14.03
CA ASN A 306 -19.80 -10.54 12.80
C ASN A 306 -18.29 -10.78 12.68
N LEU A 307 -17.45 -9.86 13.16
CA LEU A 307 -16.01 -10.09 13.32
C LEU A 307 -15.74 -11.27 14.26
N ASP A 308 -16.45 -11.33 15.39
CA ASP A 308 -16.34 -12.45 16.34
C ASP A 308 -16.69 -13.80 15.69
N LYS A 309 -17.78 -13.87 14.93
CA LYS A 309 -18.15 -15.09 14.17
C LYS A 309 -17.07 -15.53 13.18
N VAL A 310 -16.37 -14.58 12.54
CA VAL A 310 -15.25 -14.89 11.62
C VAL A 310 -14.12 -15.57 12.39
N VAL A 311 -13.80 -15.06 13.58
CA VAL A 311 -12.74 -15.61 14.44
C VAL A 311 -13.15 -16.97 15.04
N ASP A 312 -14.37 -17.10 15.55
CA ASP A 312 -14.91 -18.36 16.09
C ASP A 312 -14.89 -19.48 15.05
N LYS A 313 -15.39 -19.20 13.83
CA LYS A 313 -15.37 -20.16 12.72
C LYS A 313 -13.96 -20.61 12.36
N TYR A 314 -12.97 -19.71 12.44
CA TYR A 314 -11.58 -20.03 12.14
C TYR A 314 -10.98 -20.99 13.15
N HIS A 315 -11.21 -20.74 14.44
CA HIS A 315 -10.75 -21.65 15.50
C HIS A 315 -11.44 -23.01 15.44
N ALA A 316 -12.72 -23.06 15.07
CA ALA A 316 -13.45 -24.32 14.89
C ALA A 316 -12.90 -25.22 13.76
N THR A 317 -12.09 -24.66 12.85
CA THR A 317 -11.47 -25.40 11.72
C THR A 317 -10.02 -25.82 11.98
N ARG A 318 -9.48 -25.57 13.18
CA ARG A 318 -8.12 -25.94 13.60
C ARG A 318 -8.14 -27.09 14.59
#